data_AF-A0A7X6T1Z9-F1
#
_entry.id   AF-A0A7X6T1Z9-F1
#
_cell.length_a   1.000
_cell.length_b   1.000
_cell.length_c   1.000
_cell.angle_alpha   90.00
_cell.angle_beta   90.00
_cell.angle_gamma   90.00
#
_symmetry.space_group_name_H-M   'P 1'
#
loop_
_entity.id
_entity.type
_entity.pdbx_description
1 polymer ?
#
loop_
_entity_poly.entity_id
_entity_poly.type
_entity_poly.pdbx_seq_one_letter_code
_entity_poly.pdbx_strand_id
1 'polypeptide(L)' 'MQLTFDQIDMYKVTPMIRQLVQEKEKYPDCLIFFRLGDFYELFFD' A
#
# COMPACT_ATOMS: atom_id res chain seq x y z
N MET A 1 5.21 5.03 15.27
CA MET A 1 6.02 4.24 14.33
C MET A 1 5.26 4.23 13.01
N GLN A 2 5.36 5.33 12.26
CA GLN A 2 4.73 5.44 10.94
C GLN A 2 5.61 4.65 9.96
N LEU A 3 5.01 3.66 9.29
CA LEU A 3 5.66 2.91 8.22
C LEU A 3 5.56 3.75 6.96
N THR A 4 6.61 4.50 6.64
CA THR A 4 6.73 5.19 5.36
C THR A 4 7.03 4.18 4.24
N PHE A 5 6.50 4.44 3.04
CA PHE A 5 6.65 3.53 1.89
C PHE A 5 8.12 3.19 1.56
N ASP A 6 9.05 4.10 1.86
CA ASP A 6 10.50 3.93 1.71
C ASP A 6 11.13 2.82 2.57
N GLN A 7 10.47 2.39 3.65
CA GLN A 7 11.01 1.38 4.57
C GLN A 7 10.36 0.00 4.41
N ILE A 8 9.56 -0.22 3.37
CA ILE A 8 8.84 -1.48 3.18
C ILE A 8 9.77 -2.54 2.59
N ASP A 9 10.06 -3.57 3.39
CA ASP A 9 10.77 -4.77 2.93
C ASP A 9 9.85 -5.60 2.00
N MET A 10 10.08 -5.48 0.69
CA MET A 10 9.35 -6.19 -0.36
C MET A 10 9.31 -7.71 -0.13
N TYR A 11 10.29 -8.30 0.55
CA TYR A 11 10.32 -9.74 0.79
C TYR A 11 9.48 -10.18 1.99
N LYS A 12 9.15 -9.28 2.92
CA LYS A 12 8.34 -9.56 4.13
C LYS A 12 6.88 -9.17 4.02
N VAL A 13 6.52 -8.38 3.02
CA VAL A 13 5.13 -7.98 2.81
C VAL A 13 4.32 -9.04 2.06
N THR A 14 3.02 -9.06 2.32
CA THR A 14 2.09 -9.94 1.63
C THR A 14 2.03 -9.59 0.13
N PRO A 15 1.67 -10.55 -0.74
CA PRO A 15 1.50 -10.28 -2.18
C PRO A 15 0.55 -9.11 -2.47
N MET A 16 -0.47 -8.92 -1.63
CA MET A 16 -1.42 -7.81 -1.75
C MET A 16 -0.75 -6.46 -1.52
N ILE A 17 0.04 -6.32 -0.46
CA ILE A 17 0.74 -5.08 -0.15
C ILE A 17 1.78 -4.76 -1.22
N ARG A 18 2.44 -5.75 -1.82
CA ARG A 18 3.34 -5.53 -2.96
C ARG A 18 2.64 -4.84 -4.13
N GLN A 19 1.44 -5.29 -4.47
CA GLN A 19 0.64 -4.67 -5.55
C GLN A 19 0.26 -3.23 -5.19
N LEU A 20 -0.13 -2.99 -3.93
CA LEU A 20 -0.46 -1.64 -3.47
C LEU A 20 0.75 -0.69 -3.54
N VAL A 21 1.94 -1.13 -3.14
CA VAL A 21 3.17 -0.32 -3.20
C VAL A 21 3.55 -0.02 -4.65
N GLN A 22 3.48 -1.00 -5.55
CA GLN A 22 3.76 -0.80 -6.98
C GLN A 22 2.83 0.22 -7.63
N GLU A 23 1.54 0.21 -7.29
CA GLU A 23 0.59 1.19 -7.80
C GLU A 23 0.78 2.57 -7.13
N LYS A 24 1.19 2.60 -5.86
CA LYS A 24 1.51 3.85 -5.14
C LYS A 24 2.74 4.55 -5.71
N GLU A 25 3.77 3.80 -6.12
CA GLU A 25 4.94 4.36 -6.80
C GLU A 25 4.58 5.02 -8.14
N LYS A 26 3.58 4.49 -8.86
CA LYS A 26 3.09 5.10 -10.10
C LYS A 26 2.27 6.36 -9.86
N TYR A 27 1.57 6.43 -8.73
CA TYR A 27 0.67 7.52 -8.37
C TYR A 27 0.95 8.03 -6.94
N PRO A 28 2.13 8.65 -6.71
CA PRO A 28 2.58 9.05 -5.38
C PRO A 28 1.64 10.06 -4.72
N ASP A 29 0.98 10.91 -5.51
CA ASP A 29 0.08 11.96 -5.01
C ASP A 29 -1.39 11.52 -4.90
N CYS A 30 -1.70 10.26 -5.21
CA CYS A 30 -3.07 9.75 -5.18
C CYS A 30 -3.34 8.89 -3.93
N LEU A 31 -4.57 8.96 -3.42
CA LEU A 31 -5.08 8.05 -2.40
C LEU A 31 -5.53 6.74 -3.06
N ILE A 32 -5.00 5.61 -2.60
CA ILE A 32 -5.34 4.29 -3.13
C ILE A 32 -6.31 3.60 -2.18
N PHE A 33 -7.54 3.42 -2.64
CA PHE A 33 -8.59 2.72 -1.91
C PHE A 33 -8.55 1.24 -2.28
N PHE A 34 -8.11 0.40 -1.36
CA PHE A 34 -8.03 -1.03 -1.60
C PHE A 34 -9.30 -1.72 -1.11
N ARG A 35 -10.00 -2.41 -2.02
CA ARG A 35 -11.24 -3.11 -1.69
C ARG A 35 -10.94 -4.43 -1.00
N LEU A 36 -11.28 -4.51 0.28
CA LEU A 36 -11.26 -5.74 1.07
C LEU A 36 -12.69 -6.12 1.44
N GLY A 37 -13.26 -7.02 0.63
CA GLY A 37 -14.65 -7.45 0.78
C GLY A 37 -15.63 -6.32 0.47
N ASP A 38 -16.39 -5.91 1.48
CA ASP A 38 -17.42 -4.89 1.39
C ASP A 38 -16.91 -3.48 1.77
N PHE A 39 -15.65 -3.37 2.18
CA PHE A 39 -15.04 -2.13 2.61
C PHE A 39 -13.88 -1.72 1.72
N TYR A 40 -13.58 -0.42 1.73
CA TYR A 40 -12.36 0.14 1.20
C TYR A 40 -11.46 0.52 2.36
N GLU A 41 -10.25 -0.05 2.38
CA GLU A 41 -9.22 0.29 3.34
C GLU A 41 -8.15 1.15 2.67
N LEU A 42 -7.74 2.18 3.42
CA LEU A 42 -6.58 3.00 3.11
C LEU A 42 -5.40 2.43 3.89
N PHE A 43 -4.33 2.11 3.18
CA PHE A 43 -3.13 1.56 3.76
C PHE A 43 -2.01 2.58 3.72
N PHE A 44 -1.24 2.65 4.81
CA PHE A 44 -0.09 3.53 5.04
C PHE A 44 -0.44 5.03 5.15
N ASP A 45 0.36 5.74 5.94
CA ASP A 45 0.23 7.17 6.31
C ASP A 45 1.61 7.82 6.23
#